data_AF-A0A7J9PGR4-F1
#
_entry.id   AF-A0A7J9PGR4-F1
#
_cell.length_a   1.000
_cell.length_b   1.000
_cell.length_c   1.000
_cell.angle_alpha   90.00
_cell.angle_beta   90.00
_cell.angle_gamma   90.00
#
_symmetry.space_group_name_H-M   'P 1'
#
loop_
_entity.id
_entity.type
_entity.pdbx_description
1 polymer ?
#
loop_
_entity_poly.entity_id
_entity_poly.type
_entity_poly.pdbx_seq_one_letter_code
_entity_poly.pdbx_strand_id
1 'polypeptide(L)'
;MYLSHTTVTLVLLMMLTATMIYTTIDLQKDQIITETIATSVDLKSSSLEHVVETSIPIAFNKVLNDMELEVIQSGDFYKNESCVLGNLTYLLESEINGNLESIKNESSEYGMDYDFEVTNITMIDGFTFKVDYDLEYYLAKENVYDSKNVSESQKITVKTIVSAYHYVKTTKNLIEINSSSDLTDYQFKVVLTDNNFDFSENNNGSGIKFIDEDGDSIPYWVEYWSYTDDDLRDQKAIIWLKGNLTTGINYINITPTGTGVSNGDDVFELFEGFEDLESDFDSETIFHTTNVSGTWENDSLDSVLNSAYNEKMVKCENAPIFAKVISDNDMTHYGLSEYIVEVNAKGNNSDGESSPNVMTGFFVDPNAEPTYAYHPESFYTADLGGIYDDNKNVYVYSKSGFESDIDGFSSNFWISQEYASSSTDVDRLELVDSSLPVQENTWYYLKLKINETPAATVSVSFINLDYYLDGVEFTNEIRYTLKKIFSDNYLLLGTSVGSYEYATFDYTQNIYFDNFRVRKYVQDEPEQIIRYSGLYYISPPREYGTAYGTGDSENLYFVENNTEPSIIDMLAGKGTSEGPYWADGYGIKLVEN
;
A
#
# COMPACT_ATOMS: atom_id res chain seq x y z
N MET A 1 104.32 32.84 55.21
CA MET A 1 104.04 33.22 53.81
C MET A 1 103.66 32.02 52.96
N TYR A 2 104.56 31.06 52.69
CA TYR A 2 104.24 29.87 51.87
C TYR A 2 102.96 29.11 52.27
N LEU A 3 102.74 28.88 53.57
CA LEU A 3 101.56 28.14 54.05
C LEU A 3 100.22 28.81 53.68
N SER A 4 100.14 30.15 53.59
CA SER A 4 98.86 30.82 53.25
C SER A 4 98.59 30.78 51.75
N HIS A 5 99.63 30.85 50.91
CA HIS A 5 99.48 30.67 49.46
C HIS A 5 98.99 29.26 49.12
N THR A 6 99.59 28.21 49.69
CA THR A 6 99.14 26.83 49.45
C THR A 6 97.71 26.58 49.89
N THR A 7 97.27 27.16 51.03
CA THR A 7 95.89 27.02 51.49
C THR A 7 94.91 27.78 50.58
N VAL A 8 95.25 28.99 50.12
CA VAL A 8 94.42 29.73 49.15
C VAL A 8 94.34 29.00 47.82
N THR A 9 95.44 28.46 47.30
CA THR A 9 95.44 27.64 46.07
C THR A 9 94.59 26.38 46.24
N LEU A 10 94.66 25.70 47.39
CA LEU A 10 93.83 24.53 47.67
C LEU A 10 92.33 24.88 47.73
N VAL A 11 91.96 26.00 48.37
CA VAL A 11 90.56 26.46 48.44
C VAL A 11 90.04 26.86 47.04
N LEU A 12 90.84 27.56 46.24
CA LEU A 12 90.49 27.89 44.86
C LEU A 12 90.37 26.65 43.98
N LEU A 13 91.24 25.65 44.16
CA LEU A 13 91.13 24.37 43.46
C LEU A 13 89.85 23.63 43.86
N MET A 14 89.53 23.56 45.16
CA MET A 14 88.30 22.94 45.66
C MET A 14 87.04 23.65 45.12
N MET A 15 87.03 24.99 45.12
CA MET A 15 85.94 25.76 44.50
C MET A 15 85.82 25.47 43.00
N LEU A 16 86.92 25.48 42.26
CA LEU A 16 86.92 25.16 40.82
C LEU A 16 86.40 23.74 40.56
N THR A 17 86.83 22.74 41.35
CA THR A 17 86.31 21.37 41.23
C THR A 17 84.84 21.26 41.60
N ALA A 18 84.37 22.00 42.61
CA ALA A 18 82.95 22.02 42.97
C ALA A 18 82.10 22.67 41.88
N THR A 19 82.57 23.76 41.27
CA THR A 19 81.91 24.39 40.10
C THR A 19 81.88 23.44 38.91
N MET A 20 82.99 22.77 38.58
CA MET A 20 83.03 21.79 37.49
C MET A 20 82.06 20.62 37.73
N ILE A 21 82.06 20.04 38.94
CA ILE A 21 81.11 18.98 39.31
C ILE A 21 79.66 19.46 39.20
N TYR A 22 79.35 20.65 39.72
CA TYR A 22 78.00 21.22 39.63
C TYR A 22 77.57 21.42 38.18
N THR A 23 78.41 22.02 37.33
CA THR A 23 78.10 22.20 35.90
C THR A 23 77.98 20.87 35.14
N THR A 24 78.73 19.85 35.51
CA THR A 24 78.59 18.51 34.91
C THR A 24 77.27 17.85 35.34
N ILE A 25 76.87 17.98 36.60
CA ILE A 25 75.59 17.46 37.09
C ILE A 25 74.42 18.19 36.43
N ASP A 26 74.50 19.51 36.25
CA ASP A 26 73.44 20.30 35.62
C ASP A 26 73.28 19.93 34.13
N LEU A 27 74.39 19.81 33.39
CA LEU A 27 74.39 19.32 32.01
C LEU A 27 73.82 17.89 31.88
N GLN A 28 74.21 16.97 32.77
CA GLN A 28 73.67 15.61 32.77
C GLN A 28 72.18 15.56 33.12
N LYS A 29 71.74 16.41 34.05
CA LYS A 29 70.32 16.55 34.42
C LYS A 29 69.50 17.05 33.24
N ASP A 30 69.97 18.08 32.55
CA ASP A 30 69.24 18.65 31.41
C ASP A 30 69.20 17.68 30.22
N GLN A 31 70.29 16.92 29.98
CA GLN A 31 70.29 15.79 29.03
C GLN A 31 69.23 14.75 29.38
N ILE A 32 69.20 14.27 30.63
CA ILE A 32 68.22 13.27 31.10
C ILE A 32 66.79 13.80 30.96
N ILE A 33 66.54 15.08 31.26
CA ILE A 33 65.22 15.71 31.07
C ILE A 33 64.84 15.72 29.59
N THR A 34 65.72 16.16 28.69
CA THR A 34 65.47 16.16 27.24
C THR A 34 65.23 14.75 26.69
N GLU A 35 66.03 13.77 27.09
CA GLU A 35 65.83 12.35 26.71
C GLU A 35 64.51 11.79 27.25
N THR A 36 64.11 12.17 28.47
CA THR A 36 62.82 11.77 29.07
C THR A 36 61.64 12.37 28.29
N ILE A 37 61.72 13.66 27.93
CA ILE A 37 60.68 14.32 27.12
C ILE A 37 60.62 13.70 25.72
N ALA A 38 61.76 13.46 25.07
CA ALA A 38 61.82 12.81 23.76
C ALA A 38 61.20 11.41 23.78
N THR A 39 61.54 10.59 24.79
CA THR A 39 60.91 9.27 24.99
C THR A 39 59.41 9.41 25.24
N SER A 40 58.96 10.44 25.95
CA SER A 40 57.52 10.71 26.18
C SER A 40 56.77 11.10 24.91
N VAL A 41 57.41 11.89 24.02
CA VAL A 41 56.85 12.27 22.71
C VAL A 41 56.79 11.04 21.80
N ASP A 42 57.88 10.27 21.67
CA ASP A 42 57.99 9.04 20.88
C ASP A 42 56.96 7.96 21.31
N LEU A 43 56.78 7.76 22.61
CA LEU A 43 55.74 6.88 23.15
C LEU A 43 54.32 7.36 22.84
N LYS A 44 54.07 8.68 22.91
CA LYS A 44 52.74 9.26 22.64
C LYS A 44 52.43 9.23 21.14
N SER A 45 53.44 9.46 20.30
CA SER A 45 53.45 9.33 18.85
C SER A 45 53.12 7.89 18.41
N SER A 46 53.87 6.90 18.91
CA SER A 46 53.58 5.47 18.71
C SER A 46 52.20 5.05 19.22
N SER A 47 51.74 5.64 20.32
CA SER A 47 50.38 5.38 20.85
C SER A 47 49.29 5.97 19.97
N LEU A 48 49.54 7.10 19.30
CA LEU A 48 48.60 7.75 18.38
C LEU A 48 48.36 6.87 17.15
N GLU A 49 49.45 6.41 16.52
CA GLU A 49 49.39 5.49 15.38
C GLU A 49 48.57 4.25 15.71
N HIS A 50 48.86 3.60 16.85
CA HIS A 50 48.14 2.40 17.27
C HIS A 50 46.68 2.66 17.64
N VAL A 51 46.34 3.85 18.16
CA VAL A 51 44.94 4.23 18.38
C VAL A 51 44.19 4.38 17.06
N VAL A 52 44.77 5.06 16.05
CA VAL A 52 44.15 5.16 14.71
C VAL A 52 43.98 3.76 14.10
N GLU A 53 45.04 2.95 14.12
CA GLU A 53 45.04 1.57 13.63
C GLU A 53 43.89 0.73 14.22
N THR A 54 43.69 0.81 15.54
CA THR A 54 42.68 0.03 16.27
C THR A 54 41.28 0.64 16.24
N SER A 55 41.16 1.96 16.04
CA SER A 55 39.87 2.65 15.90
C SER A 55 39.24 2.48 14.53
N ILE A 56 40.02 2.39 13.44
CA ILE A 56 39.50 2.26 12.07
C ILE A 56 38.46 1.13 11.92
N PRO A 57 38.72 -0.13 12.37
CA PRO A 57 37.72 -1.20 12.30
C PRO A 57 36.45 -0.93 13.11
N ILE A 58 36.52 -0.16 14.19
CA ILE A 58 35.38 0.16 15.05
C ILE A 58 34.54 1.27 14.39
N ALA A 59 35.20 2.35 13.95
CA ALA A 59 34.58 3.46 13.24
C ALA A 59 33.90 3.01 11.94
N PHE A 60 34.58 2.19 11.13
CA PHE A 60 34.03 1.62 9.89
C PHE A 60 32.72 0.87 10.15
N ASN A 61 32.71 -0.02 11.15
CA ASN A 61 31.52 -0.77 11.51
C ASN A 61 30.40 0.13 12.06
N LYS A 62 30.72 1.16 12.85
CA LYS A 62 29.73 2.14 13.31
C LYS A 62 29.09 2.87 12.12
N VAL A 63 29.92 3.49 11.28
CA VAL A 63 29.47 4.27 10.11
C VAL A 63 28.61 3.45 9.18
N LEU A 64 29.02 2.21 8.86
CA LEU A 64 28.26 1.34 7.97
C LEU A 64 26.89 0.96 8.57
N ASN A 65 26.82 0.66 9.86
CA ASN A 65 25.54 0.42 10.56
C ASN A 65 24.66 1.69 10.65
N ASP A 66 25.26 2.88 10.80
CA ASP A 66 24.55 4.16 10.79
C ASP A 66 23.95 4.45 9.39
N MET A 67 24.68 4.14 8.31
CA MET A 67 24.20 4.25 6.92
C MET A 67 23.11 3.23 6.58
N GLU A 68 23.23 1.98 7.05
CA GLU A 68 22.14 0.99 6.97
C GLU A 68 20.88 1.53 7.66
N LEU A 69 21.02 2.12 8.84
CA LEU A 69 19.91 2.67 9.62
C LEU A 69 19.24 3.89 8.95
N GLU A 70 20.00 4.72 8.22
CA GLU A 70 19.46 5.82 7.41
C GLU A 70 18.53 5.29 6.30
N VAL A 71 18.98 4.29 5.53
CA VAL A 71 18.20 3.65 4.46
C VAL A 71 16.97 2.93 5.04
N ILE A 72 17.09 2.27 6.21
CA ILE A 72 15.96 1.67 6.94
C ILE A 72 14.86 2.71 7.24
N GLN A 73 15.24 3.89 7.73
CA GLN A 73 14.31 4.88 8.26
C GLN A 73 13.67 5.75 7.18
N SER A 74 14.38 6.00 6.08
CA SER A 74 13.89 6.78 4.95
C SER A 74 13.10 5.94 3.93
N GLY A 75 13.54 4.70 3.68
CA GLY A 75 13.14 3.92 2.51
C GLY A 75 13.85 4.36 1.21
N ASP A 76 14.71 5.39 1.28
CA ASP A 76 15.44 5.94 0.15
C ASP A 76 16.84 5.34 0.07
N PHE A 77 17.13 4.64 -1.03
CA PHE A 77 18.43 4.05 -1.31
C PHE A 77 19.43 5.08 -1.85
N TYR A 78 20.73 4.83 -1.66
CA TYR A 78 21.76 5.64 -2.32
C TYR A 78 21.74 5.42 -3.84
N LYS A 79 22.12 6.44 -4.62
CA LYS A 79 21.89 6.46 -6.08
C LYS A 79 22.67 5.43 -6.91
N ASN A 80 23.75 4.86 -6.36
CA ASN A 80 24.64 3.86 -6.97
C ASN A 80 25.76 3.50 -5.96
N GLU A 81 26.54 2.47 -6.26
CA GLU A 81 27.63 1.96 -5.41
C GLU A 81 28.71 3.03 -5.13
N SER A 82 28.96 3.94 -6.09
CA SER A 82 29.95 5.01 -5.92
C SER A 82 29.50 6.07 -4.91
N CYS A 83 28.19 6.35 -4.82
CA CYS A 83 27.64 7.20 -3.76
C CYS A 83 27.75 6.55 -2.38
N VAL A 84 27.52 5.23 -2.27
CA VAL A 84 27.70 4.49 -1.01
C VAL A 84 29.15 4.56 -0.55
N LEU A 85 30.10 4.23 -1.43
CA LEU A 85 31.54 4.28 -1.11
C LEU A 85 32.00 5.70 -0.75
N GLY A 86 31.54 6.73 -1.48
CA GLY A 86 31.87 8.12 -1.17
C GLY A 86 31.36 8.58 0.20
N ASN A 87 30.12 8.22 0.58
CA ASN A 87 29.57 8.52 1.89
C ASN A 87 30.30 7.74 3.01
N LEU A 88 30.60 6.46 2.78
CA LEU A 88 31.34 5.62 3.72
C LEU A 88 32.74 6.17 4.00
N THR A 89 33.46 6.63 2.96
CA THR A 89 34.76 7.33 3.08
C THR A 89 34.62 8.59 3.93
N TYR A 90 33.74 9.52 3.54
CA TYR A 90 33.56 10.80 4.21
C TYR A 90 33.15 10.67 5.70
N LEU A 91 32.22 9.74 5.99
CA LEU A 91 31.76 9.51 7.36
C LEU A 91 32.83 8.82 8.21
N LEU A 92 33.63 7.91 7.64
CA LEU A 92 34.77 7.28 8.34
C LEU A 92 35.87 8.30 8.67
N GLU A 93 36.23 9.15 7.71
CA GLU A 93 37.16 10.28 7.94
C GLU A 93 36.65 11.20 9.04
N SER A 94 35.37 11.58 9.00
CA SER A 94 34.76 12.44 10.02
C SER A 94 34.76 11.81 11.41
N GLU A 95 34.50 10.50 11.52
CA GLU A 95 34.49 9.77 12.79
C GLU A 95 35.92 9.66 13.36
N ILE A 96 36.93 9.31 12.54
CA ILE A 96 38.33 9.23 13.00
C ILE A 96 38.89 10.61 13.35
N ASN A 97 38.66 11.63 12.53
CA ASN A 97 39.11 13.00 12.81
C ASN A 97 38.44 13.59 14.06
N GLY A 98 37.17 13.24 14.35
CA GLY A 98 36.50 13.61 15.61
C GLY A 98 37.08 12.93 16.86
N ASN A 99 37.50 11.66 16.73
CA ASN A 99 38.21 10.94 17.78
C ASN A 99 39.61 11.54 18.03
N LEU A 100 40.33 11.90 16.97
CA LEU A 100 41.63 12.57 17.06
C LEU A 100 41.54 13.97 17.70
N GLU A 101 40.49 14.75 17.38
CA GLU A 101 40.24 16.05 18.02
C GLU A 101 39.98 15.89 19.52
N SER A 102 39.26 14.84 19.91
CA SER A 102 39.02 14.51 21.32
C SER A 102 40.33 14.19 22.04
N ILE A 103 41.21 13.38 21.43
CA ILE A 103 42.54 13.05 21.97
C ILE A 103 43.42 14.30 22.09
N LYS A 104 43.39 15.20 21.10
CA LYS A 104 44.12 16.49 21.12
C LYS A 104 43.66 17.36 22.29
N ASN A 105 42.35 17.50 22.50
CA ASN A 105 41.78 18.29 23.59
C ASN A 105 42.09 17.70 24.99
N GLU A 106 42.07 16.37 25.14
CA GLU A 106 42.50 15.72 26.39
C GLU A 106 44.02 15.84 26.63
N SER A 107 44.81 15.88 25.56
CA SER A 107 46.29 15.87 25.60
C SER A 107 46.92 17.27 25.65
N SER A 108 46.25 18.26 26.25
CA SER A 108 46.63 19.69 26.28
C SER A 108 48.06 20.05 26.75
N GLU A 109 48.83 19.10 27.31
CA GLU A 109 50.26 19.27 27.60
C GLU A 109 51.18 19.02 26.38
N TYR A 110 50.64 18.59 25.24
CA TYR A 110 51.30 18.50 23.94
C TYR A 110 50.69 19.51 22.96
N GLY A 111 51.52 20.14 22.14
CA GLY A 111 51.05 20.74 20.90
C GLY A 111 50.87 19.64 19.88
N MET A 112 49.64 19.35 19.48
CA MET A 112 49.29 18.28 18.56
C MET A 112 48.47 18.82 17.39
N ASP A 113 48.94 18.57 16.17
CA ASP A 113 48.18 18.76 14.93
C ASP A 113 48.23 17.45 14.13
N TYR A 114 47.17 17.18 13.38
CA TYR A 114 47.01 15.94 12.63
C TYR A 114 46.12 16.16 11.41
N ASP A 115 46.22 15.25 10.44
CA ASP A 115 45.33 15.12 9.30
C ASP A 115 45.17 13.62 9.01
N PHE A 116 43.94 13.16 8.77
CA PHE A 116 43.62 11.77 8.48
C PHE A 116 42.68 11.70 7.27
N GLU A 117 43.17 11.06 6.20
CA GLU A 117 42.48 10.90 4.92
C GLU A 117 42.35 9.41 4.56
N VAL A 118 41.17 8.99 4.12
CA VAL A 118 40.92 7.63 3.62
C VAL A 118 41.09 7.64 2.11
N THR A 119 42.29 7.28 1.67
CA THR A 119 42.69 7.39 0.26
C THR A 119 41.92 6.41 -0.65
N ASN A 120 41.49 5.26 -0.13
CA ASN A 120 40.74 4.27 -0.88
C ASN A 120 40.01 3.24 0.02
N ILE A 121 38.78 2.87 -0.34
CA ILE A 121 38.05 1.74 0.25
C ILE A 121 37.78 0.72 -0.86
N THR A 122 38.32 -0.49 -0.71
CA THR A 122 38.11 -1.60 -1.65
C THR A 122 37.48 -2.80 -0.97
N MET A 123 36.42 -3.34 -1.56
CA MET A 123 35.85 -4.62 -1.15
C MET A 123 36.81 -5.75 -1.58
N ILE A 124 37.23 -6.60 -0.63
CA ILE A 124 37.99 -7.83 -0.90
C ILE A 124 37.02 -8.96 -1.23
N ASP A 125 35.98 -9.08 -0.40
CA ASP A 125 34.87 -10.03 -0.47
C ASP A 125 33.62 -9.35 0.14
N GLY A 126 32.46 -9.99 0.06
CA GLY A 126 31.17 -9.37 0.44
C GLY A 126 31.09 -8.85 1.89
N PHE A 127 32.00 -9.25 2.77
CA PHE A 127 32.03 -8.84 4.18
C PHE A 127 33.39 -8.32 4.65
N THR A 128 34.39 -8.21 3.78
CA THR A 128 35.73 -7.74 4.15
C THR A 128 36.19 -6.61 3.24
N PHE A 129 36.50 -5.48 3.87
CA PHE A 129 37.00 -4.28 3.20
C PHE A 129 38.48 -4.09 3.49
N LYS A 130 39.20 -3.55 2.52
CA LYS A 130 40.53 -2.95 2.67
C LYS A 130 40.37 -1.43 2.63
N VAL A 131 40.69 -0.80 3.74
CA VAL A 131 40.74 0.67 3.87
C VAL A 131 42.21 1.07 3.82
N ASP A 132 42.59 1.80 2.78
CA ASP A 132 43.88 2.48 2.67
C ASP A 132 43.73 3.90 3.23
N TYR A 133 44.68 4.35 4.05
CA TYR A 133 44.64 5.66 4.70
C TYR A 133 46.03 6.28 4.83
N ASP A 134 46.04 7.60 4.88
CA ASP A 134 47.20 8.41 5.24
C ASP A 134 46.91 9.13 6.56
N LEU A 135 47.87 9.08 7.49
CA LEU A 135 47.86 9.84 8.75
C LEU A 135 49.11 10.72 8.81
N GLU A 136 48.93 12.03 8.66
CA GLU A 136 49.98 13.02 8.95
C GLU A 136 49.79 13.57 10.36
N TYR A 137 50.86 13.67 11.15
CA TYR A 137 50.79 14.32 12.47
C TYR A 137 52.06 15.06 12.84
N TYR A 138 51.90 16.02 13.74
CA TYR A 138 52.94 16.77 14.43
C TYR A 138 52.63 16.74 15.94
N LEU A 139 53.57 16.23 16.74
CA LEU A 139 53.51 16.28 18.20
C LEU A 139 54.71 17.06 18.74
N ALA A 140 54.48 17.99 19.65
CA ALA A 140 55.52 18.73 20.35
C ALA A 140 55.26 18.81 21.85
N LYS A 141 56.32 18.67 22.65
CA LYS A 141 56.33 18.97 24.09
C LYS A 141 57.59 19.74 24.44
N GLU A 142 57.41 20.92 25.01
CA GLU A 142 58.48 21.91 25.23
C GLU A 142 59.29 22.21 23.96
N ASN A 143 60.55 21.77 23.88
CA ASN A 143 61.43 21.97 22.71
C ASN A 143 61.69 20.68 21.92
N VAL A 144 60.98 19.58 22.23
CA VAL A 144 61.09 18.32 21.49
C VAL A 144 59.84 18.13 20.63
N TYR A 145 60.05 17.74 19.38
CA TYR A 145 59.03 17.53 18.38
C TYR A 145 59.24 16.21 17.66
N ASP A 146 58.14 15.60 17.22
CA ASP A 146 58.09 14.47 16.31
C ASP A 146 57.03 14.76 15.23
N SER A 147 57.26 14.27 14.02
CA SER A 147 56.38 14.52 12.89
C SER A 147 56.56 13.45 11.82
N LYS A 148 55.45 12.86 11.39
CA LYS A 148 55.46 11.69 10.50
C LYS A 148 54.22 11.73 9.60
N ASN A 149 54.36 11.12 8.43
CA ASN A 149 53.25 10.73 7.58
C ASN A 149 53.28 9.20 7.46
N VAL A 150 52.15 8.55 7.73
CA VAL A 150 51.97 7.10 7.80
C VAL A 150 50.91 6.68 6.80
N SER A 151 51.35 6.06 5.69
CA SER A 151 50.47 5.44 4.70
C SER A 151 50.33 3.93 4.99
N GLU A 152 49.15 3.51 5.42
CA GLU A 152 48.89 2.12 5.82
C GLU A 152 47.54 1.60 5.30
N SER A 153 47.27 0.30 5.54
CA SER A 153 46.03 -0.33 5.10
C SER A 153 45.49 -1.31 6.14
N GLN A 154 44.22 -1.17 6.52
CA GLN A 154 43.54 -2.09 7.42
C GLN A 154 42.57 -3.00 6.67
N LYS A 155 42.52 -4.27 7.09
CA LYS A 155 41.51 -5.24 6.63
C LYS A 155 40.42 -5.38 7.69
N ILE A 156 39.20 -5.05 7.31
CA ILE A 156 38.05 -4.93 8.20
C ILE A 156 37.00 -5.93 7.76
N THR A 157 36.86 -7.03 8.49
CA THR A 157 35.67 -7.88 8.37
C THR A 157 34.52 -7.23 9.12
N VAL A 158 33.42 -7.01 8.41
CA VAL A 158 32.25 -6.28 8.89
C VAL A 158 31.49 -7.11 9.93
N LYS A 159 31.07 -6.41 10.98
CA LYS A 159 30.19 -6.86 12.05
C LYS A 159 28.91 -6.04 11.95
N THR A 160 28.10 -6.33 10.94
CA THR A 160 26.80 -5.66 10.77
C THR A 160 25.88 -6.03 11.93
N ILE A 161 24.88 -5.18 12.17
CA ILE A 161 23.70 -5.55 12.97
C ILE A 161 22.81 -6.55 12.16
N VAL A 162 23.10 -6.70 10.87
CA VAL A 162 22.20 -7.17 9.82
C VAL A 162 22.62 -8.53 9.21
N SER A 163 23.11 -9.47 10.02
CA SER A 163 23.18 -10.90 9.64
C SER A 163 21.78 -11.57 9.51
N ALA A 164 20.70 -10.80 9.32
CA ALA A 164 19.33 -11.19 9.67
C ALA A 164 18.17 -10.49 8.90
N TYR A 165 18.44 -9.45 8.10
CA TYR A 165 17.38 -8.68 7.43
C TYR A 165 17.64 -8.56 5.93
N HIS A 166 16.67 -9.00 5.13
CA HIS A 166 16.65 -8.75 3.69
C HIS A 166 15.62 -7.64 3.43
N TYR A 167 16.06 -6.58 2.76
CA TYR A 167 15.18 -5.50 2.32
C TYR A 167 14.52 -5.91 1.00
N VAL A 168 13.22 -6.14 1.04
CA VAL A 168 12.43 -6.33 -0.18
C VAL A 168 11.69 -5.03 -0.44
N LYS A 169 12.16 -4.28 -1.44
CA LYS A 169 11.35 -3.21 -2.03
C LYS A 169 10.15 -3.88 -2.70
N THR A 170 8.94 -3.42 -2.41
CA THR A 170 7.76 -3.91 -3.12
C THR A 170 7.91 -3.54 -4.60
N THR A 171 7.78 -4.52 -5.50
CA THR A 171 7.70 -4.26 -6.93
C THR A 171 6.39 -3.52 -7.18
N LYS A 172 6.44 -2.22 -7.49
CA LYS A 172 5.28 -1.52 -8.05
C LYS A 172 4.84 -2.26 -9.32
N ASN A 173 3.55 -2.21 -9.62
CA ASN A 173 2.93 -2.86 -10.75
C ASN A 173 2.87 -4.41 -10.63
N LEU A 174 2.97 -4.94 -9.41
CA LEU A 174 2.69 -6.34 -9.07
C LEU A 174 1.64 -6.41 -7.96
N ILE A 175 0.57 -7.18 -8.18
CA ILE A 175 -0.53 -7.39 -7.23
C ILE A 175 -0.57 -8.85 -6.81
N GLU A 176 -0.76 -9.09 -5.52
CA GLU A 176 -0.95 -10.42 -4.94
C GLU A 176 -2.41 -10.59 -4.50
N ILE A 177 -3.08 -11.64 -4.99
CA ILE A 177 -4.46 -12.00 -4.66
C ILE A 177 -4.48 -13.36 -3.96
N ASN A 178 -4.95 -13.38 -2.72
CA ASN A 178 -5.16 -14.61 -1.97
C ASN A 178 -6.57 -15.17 -2.23
N SER A 179 -6.67 -16.37 -2.79
CA SER A 179 -7.95 -17.09 -2.97
C SER A 179 -8.05 -18.29 -2.03
N SER A 180 -9.20 -18.45 -1.38
CA SER A 180 -9.52 -19.58 -0.50
C SER A 180 -9.81 -20.89 -1.25
N SER A 181 -10.07 -20.80 -2.56
CA SER A 181 -10.48 -21.89 -3.45
C SER A 181 -10.10 -21.61 -4.91
N ASP A 182 -10.18 -22.64 -5.75
CA ASP A 182 -9.97 -22.49 -7.20
C ASP A 182 -11.21 -21.83 -7.83
N LEU A 183 -11.02 -20.72 -8.55
CA LEU A 183 -12.07 -19.92 -9.18
C LEU A 183 -11.80 -19.77 -10.68
N THR A 184 -12.85 -19.91 -11.50
CA THR A 184 -12.75 -19.87 -12.97
C THR A 184 -13.62 -18.78 -13.58
N ASP A 185 -13.03 -17.98 -14.47
CA ASP A 185 -13.63 -16.79 -15.09
C ASP A 185 -14.33 -15.88 -14.05
N TYR A 186 -13.68 -15.66 -12.90
CA TYR A 186 -14.28 -15.03 -11.73
C TYR A 186 -13.94 -13.54 -11.64
N GLN A 187 -14.92 -12.73 -11.22
CA GLN A 187 -14.78 -11.28 -11.08
C GLN A 187 -14.29 -10.87 -9.70
N PHE A 188 -13.10 -10.29 -9.63
CA PHE A 188 -12.49 -9.81 -8.38
C PHE A 188 -12.03 -8.35 -8.48
N LYS A 189 -12.03 -7.68 -7.33
CA LYS A 189 -11.68 -6.27 -7.17
C LYS A 189 -10.19 -6.12 -6.84
N VAL A 190 -9.52 -5.20 -7.52
CA VAL A 190 -8.15 -4.75 -7.25
C VAL A 190 -8.18 -3.26 -6.94
N VAL A 191 -7.48 -2.87 -5.88
CA VAL A 191 -7.28 -1.48 -5.46
C VAL A 191 -5.81 -1.10 -5.70
N LEU A 192 -5.60 -0.13 -6.58
CA LEU A 192 -4.29 0.46 -6.82
C LEU A 192 -4.08 1.68 -5.92
N THR A 193 -2.87 1.84 -5.41
CA THR A 193 -2.41 2.93 -4.53
C THR A 193 -0.93 3.23 -4.80
N ASP A 194 -0.42 4.37 -4.35
CA ASP A 194 1.01 4.73 -4.48
C ASP A 194 2.00 3.68 -3.96
N ASN A 195 1.54 2.77 -3.09
CA ASN A 195 2.35 1.66 -2.56
C ASN A 195 2.51 0.48 -3.52
N ASN A 196 1.59 0.28 -4.47
CA ASN A 196 1.54 -0.92 -5.33
C ASN A 196 1.48 -0.62 -6.84
N PHE A 197 1.27 0.63 -7.24
CA PHE A 197 1.22 1.07 -8.64
C PHE A 197 2.01 2.37 -8.85
N ASP A 198 2.49 2.61 -10.08
CA ASP A 198 3.07 3.90 -10.44
C ASP A 198 2.15 4.73 -11.34
N PHE A 199 1.34 5.58 -10.70
CA PHE A 199 0.45 6.52 -11.36
C PHE A 199 1.19 7.60 -12.19
N SER A 200 2.51 7.79 -12.02
CA SER A 200 3.27 8.67 -12.92
C SER A 200 3.48 8.06 -14.30
N GLU A 201 3.40 6.72 -14.43
CA GLU A 201 3.45 6.01 -15.71
C GLU A 201 2.07 5.92 -16.38
N ASN A 202 0.97 6.05 -15.62
CA ASN A 202 -0.40 6.13 -16.13
C ASN A 202 -1.29 6.98 -15.24
N ASN A 203 -1.84 8.06 -15.80
CA ASN A 203 -2.57 9.08 -15.03
C ASN A 203 -4.11 8.98 -15.15
N ASN A 204 -4.66 8.05 -15.93
CA ASN A 204 -6.11 8.00 -16.23
C ASN A 204 -6.71 6.59 -16.39
N GLY A 205 -5.93 5.53 -16.17
CA GLY A 205 -6.37 4.14 -16.35
C GLY A 205 -6.33 3.62 -17.79
N SER A 206 -5.98 4.46 -18.77
CA SER A 206 -6.08 4.11 -20.19
C SER A 206 -4.88 3.34 -20.72
N GLY A 207 -5.11 2.27 -21.48
CA GLY A 207 -4.03 1.47 -22.05
C GLY A 207 -3.34 0.49 -21.08
N ILE A 208 -3.74 0.45 -19.81
CA ILE A 208 -3.18 -0.48 -18.81
C ILE A 208 -3.41 -1.93 -19.26
N LYS A 209 -2.43 -2.81 -19.08
CA LYS A 209 -2.61 -4.25 -19.31
C LYS A 209 -2.37 -5.04 -18.02
N PHE A 210 -3.32 -5.91 -17.67
CA PHE A 210 -3.16 -6.89 -16.61
C PHE A 210 -2.77 -8.24 -17.22
N ILE A 211 -1.83 -8.93 -16.57
CA ILE A 211 -1.23 -10.18 -17.03
C ILE A 211 -1.13 -11.14 -15.85
N ASP A 212 -1.58 -12.38 -16.03
CA ASP A 212 -1.48 -13.44 -15.01
C ASP A 212 -0.08 -14.08 -14.95
N GLU A 213 0.05 -15.18 -14.20
CA GLU A 213 1.30 -15.95 -14.04
C GLU A 213 1.71 -16.71 -15.31
N ASP A 214 0.74 -17.14 -16.12
CA ASP A 214 0.98 -17.86 -17.38
C ASP A 214 1.34 -16.91 -18.54
N GLY A 215 1.11 -15.61 -18.36
CA GLY A 215 1.42 -14.54 -19.31
C GLY A 215 0.24 -14.11 -20.17
N ASP A 216 -0.97 -14.62 -19.87
CA ASP A 216 -2.19 -14.31 -20.58
C ASP A 216 -2.79 -12.96 -20.13
N SER A 217 -3.54 -12.32 -21.03
CA SER A 217 -4.09 -10.99 -20.79
C SER A 217 -5.42 -11.09 -20.06
N ILE A 218 -5.53 -10.47 -18.89
CA ILE A 218 -6.75 -10.47 -18.09
C ILE A 218 -7.65 -9.30 -18.53
N PRO A 219 -8.93 -9.53 -18.88
CA PRO A 219 -9.93 -8.47 -19.05
C PRO A 219 -10.09 -7.64 -17.78
N TYR A 220 -10.29 -6.33 -17.93
CA TYR A 220 -10.42 -5.41 -16.81
C TYR A 220 -11.41 -4.28 -17.11
N TRP A 221 -11.94 -3.69 -16.03
CA TRP A 221 -12.79 -2.51 -16.07
C TRP A 221 -12.44 -1.56 -14.92
N VAL A 222 -12.31 -0.27 -15.21
CA VAL A 222 -11.90 0.77 -14.26
C VAL A 222 -13.12 1.50 -13.73
N GLU A 223 -13.49 1.20 -12.50
CA GLU A 223 -14.62 1.81 -11.77
C GLU A 223 -14.29 3.25 -11.33
N TYR A 224 -13.09 3.42 -10.76
CA TYR A 224 -12.67 4.65 -10.13
C TYR A 224 -11.19 4.91 -10.40
N TRP A 225 -10.86 6.17 -10.65
CA TRP A 225 -9.48 6.61 -10.86
C TRP A 225 -9.28 8.03 -10.33
N SER A 226 -8.49 8.16 -9.27
CA SER A 226 -8.10 9.44 -8.68
C SER A 226 -6.59 9.62 -8.78
N TYR A 227 -6.20 10.62 -9.55
CA TYR A 227 -4.82 11.02 -9.78
C TYR A 227 -4.70 12.54 -9.77
N THR A 228 -3.68 13.05 -9.07
CA THR A 228 -3.31 14.47 -9.09
C THR A 228 -1.81 14.60 -9.35
N ASP A 229 -1.43 15.53 -10.23
CA ASP A 229 -0.03 15.89 -10.51
C ASP A 229 0.61 16.71 -9.36
N ASP A 230 -0.20 17.12 -8.37
CA ASP A 230 0.28 17.60 -7.08
C ASP A 230 0.73 16.41 -6.21
N ASP A 231 1.94 16.47 -5.64
CA ASP A 231 2.72 15.46 -4.84
C ASP A 231 2.02 14.83 -3.60
N LEU A 232 0.69 14.86 -3.51
CA LEU A 232 -0.13 14.27 -2.45
C LEU A 232 -0.25 12.75 -2.64
N ARG A 233 0.11 11.98 -1.61
CA ARG A 233 0.23 10.50 -1.62
C ARG A 233 -1.09 9.76 -1.35
N ASP A 234 -2.18 10.27 -1.89
CA ASP A 234 -3.54 9.74 -1.70
C ASP A 234 -4.13 9.21 -3.02
N GLN A 235 -3.28 8.81 -3.97
CA GLN A 235 -3.68 8.38 -5.31
C GLN A 235 -4.27 6.97 -5.25
N LYS A 236 -5.39 6.76 -5.95
CA LYS A 236 -6.20 5.54 -5.81
C LYS A 236 -6.97 5.20 -7.07
N ALA A 237 -7.00 3.92 -7.42
CA ALA A 237 -7.93 3.39 -8.42
C ALA A 237 -8.60 2.11 -7.92
N ILE A 238 -9.83 1.87 -8.38
CA ILE A 238 -10.57 0.62 -8.17
C ILE A 238 -10.84 0.02 -9.54
N ILE A 239 -10.42 -1.23 -9.70
CA ILE A 239 -10.40 -1.94 -10.98
C ILE A 239 -10.95 -3.35 -10.74
N TRP A 240 -11.83 -3.79 -11.62
CA TRP A 240 -12.33 -5.15 -11.63
C TRP A 240 -11.64 -5.95 -12.73
N LEU A 241 -11.35 -7.22 -12.44
CA LEU A 241 -10.75 -8.15 -13.39
C LEU A 241 -11.57 -9.44 -13.46
N LYS A 242 -11.59 -10.10 -14.62
CA LYS A 242 -12.16 -11.44 -14.81
C LYS A 242 -11.03 -12.42 -15.13
N GLY A 243 -10.76 -13.34 -14.22
CA GLY A 243 -9.63 -14.26 -14.39
C GLY A 243 -9.79 -15.58 -13.66
N ASN A 244 -8.80 -16.44 -13.83
CA ASN A 244 -8.68 -17.71 -13.12
C ASN A 244 -7.78 -17.51 -11.91
N LEU A 245 -8.23 -17.95 -10.73
CA LEU A 245 -7.45 -17.91 -9.49
C LEU A 245 -7.31 -19.33 -8.95
N THR A 246 -6.10 -19.71 -8.57
CA THR A 246 -5.82 -20.96 -7.86
C THR A 246 -5.88 -20.74 -6.35
N THR A 247 -6.12 -21.81 -5.59
CA THR A 247 -6.11 -21.78 -4.13
C THR A 247 -4.73 -21.37 -3.59
N GLY A 248 -4.66 -20.23 -2.91
CA GLY A 248 -3.42 -19.63 -2.41
C GLY A 248 -3.15 -18.22 -2.98
N ILE A 249 -1.89 -17.83 -3.02
CA ILE A 249 -1.44 -16.53 -3.53
C ILE A 249 -1.28 -16.64 -5.06
N ASN A 250 -1.97 -15.76 -5.77
CA ASN A 250 -1.87 -15.57 -7.22
C ASN A 250 -1.23 -14.20 -7.51
N TYR A 251 -0.40 -14.12 -8.54
CA TYR A 251 0.32 -12.91 -8.93
C TYR A 251 -0.25 -12.31 -10.22
N ILE A 252 -0.50 -11.00 -10.20
CA ILE A 252 -0.98 -10.25 -11.37
C ILE A 252 0.01 -9.13 -11.66
N ASN A 253 0.65 -9.20 -12.82
CA ASN A 253 1.53 -8.17 -13.33
C ASN A 253 0.72 -7.07 -14.03
N ILE A 254 1.05 -5.81 -13.76
CA ILE A 254 0.47 -4.66 -14.43
C ILE A 254 1.51 -4.08 -15.38
N THR A 255 1.12 -3.80 -16.61
CA THR A 255 1.86 -2.94 -17.54
C THR A 255 1.17 -1.59 -17.60
N PRO A 256 1.72 -0.51 -17.00
CA PRO A 256 1.04 0.79 -16.95
C PRO A 256 0.84 1.42 -18.32
N THR A 257 1.70 1.11 -19.30
CA THR A 257 1.58 1.60 -20.68
C THR A 257 1.47 0.44 -21.68
N GLY A 258 0.32 0.34 -22.35
CA GLY A 258 0.01 -0.78 -23.24
C GLY A 258 -1.15 -0.50 -24.18
N THR A 259 -1.89 -1.54 -24.54
CA THR A 259 -3.03 -1.50 -25.47
C THR A 259 -4.32 -2.02 -24.85
N GLY A 260 -4.40 -2.10 -23.52
CA GLY A 260 -5.61 -2.55 -22.85
C GLY A 260 -6.74 -1.54 -22.97
N VAL A 261 -7.97 -2.03 -22.94
CA VAL A 261 -9.19 -1.25 -23.00
C VAL A 261 -10.02 -1.67 -21.80
N SER A 262 -10.46 -0.71 -20.99
CA SER A 262 -11.40 -0.92 -19.90
C SER A 262 -12.76 -1.27 -20.50
N ASN A 263 -13.31 -2.45 -20.19
CA ASN A 263 -14.62 -2.88 -20.65
C ASN A 263 -15.34 -3.72 -19.58
N GLY A 264 -16.50 -3.26 -19.13
CA GLY A 264 -17.30 -3.97 -18.12
C GLY A 264 -17.92 -5.27 -18.66
N ASP A 265 -18.30 -5.30 -19.93
CA ASP A 265 -18.93 -6.47 -20.58
C ASP A 265 -17.97 -7.67 -20.67
N ASP A 266 -16.68 -7.40 -20.89
CA ASP A 266 -15.65 -8.44 -20.91
C ASP A 266 -15.33 -8.97 -19.50
N VAL A 267 -15.73 -8.25 -18.44
CA VAL A 267 -15.46 -8.60 -17.04
C VAL A 267 -16.63 -9.30 -16.37
N PHE A 268 -17.81 -8.70 -16.34
CA PHE A 268 -18.94 -9.20 -15.56
C PHE A 268 -19.70 -10.33 -16.28
N GLU A 269 -20.75 -10.86 -15.64
CA GLU A 269 -21.69 -11.79 -16.30
C GLU A 269 -22.86 -11.01 -16.91
N LEU A 270 -23.20 -9.87 -16.31
CA LEU A 270 -23.98 -8.77 -16.89
C LEU A 270 -23.31 -7.46 -16.47
N PHE A 271 -23.26 -6.48 -17.37
CA PHE A 271 -22.83 -5.12 -17.11
C PHE A 271 -23.74 -4.15 -17.85
N GLU A 272 -23.96 -2.98 -17.26
CA GLU A 272 -24.64 -1.84 -17.87
C GLU A 272 -24.13 -0.57 -17.18
N GLY A 273 -23.26 0.15 -17.88
CA GLY A 273 -22.79 1.48 -17.49
C GLY A 273 -23.72 2.61 -17.97
N PHE A 274 -24.76 2.29 -18.74
CA PHE A 274 -25.69 3.25 -19.34
C PHE A 274 -24.98 4.27 -20.25
N GLU A 275 -23.89 3.90 -20.92
CA GLU A 275 -23.14 4.84 -21.77
C GLU A 275 -23.79 5.06 -23.15
N ASP A 276 -24.50 4.09 -23.70
CA ASP A 276 -24.98 4.15 -25.10
C ASP A 276 -26.49 4.44 -25.26
N LEU A 277 -27.25 4.56 -24.17
CA LEU A 277 -28.69 4.83 -24.22
C LEU A 277 -28.99 6.28 -24.72
N GLU A 278 -29.64 6.42 -25.89
CA GLU A 278 -30.01 7.74 -26.44
C GLU A 278 -31.40 8.23 -25.99
N SER A 279 -32.43 7.35 -25.92
CA SER A 279 -33.77 7.69 -25.42
C SER A 279 -34.67 6.45 -25.27
N ASP A 280 -35.25 6.25 -24.09
CA ASP A 280 -35.90 5.00 -23.65
C ASP A 280 -34.94 3.78 -23.73
N PHE A 281 -35.19 2.75 -22.93
CA PHE A 281 -34.41 1.51 -23.03
C PHE A 281 -34.73 0.78 -24.34
N ASP A 282 -33.71 0.55 -25.16
CA ASP A 282 -33.82 -0.10 -26.46
C ASP A 282 -33.27 -1.53 -26.46
N SER A 283 -33.34 -2.20 -27.61
CA SER A 283 -32.96 -3.61 -27.75
C SER A 283 -31.46 -3.91 -27.68
N GLU A 284 -30.60 -2.90 -27.50
CA GLU A 284 -29.15 -3.08 -27.32
C GLU A 284 -28.73 -2.98 -25.84
N THR A 285 -29.59 -2.45 -24.96
CA THR A 285 -29.40 -2.41 -23.50
C THR A 285 -29.86 -3.69 -22.79
N ILE A 286 -29.40 -3.95 -21.56
CA ILE A 286 -29.78 -5.17 -20.82
C ILE A 286 -31.18 -5.10 -20.18
N PHE A 287 -31.83 -3.94 -20.21
CA PHE A 287 -33.15 -3.67 -19.63
C PHE A 287 -34.14 -3.21 -20.70
N HIS A 288 -35.44 -3.33 -20.44
CA HIS A 288 -36.49 -2.69 -21.23
C HIS A 288 -37.52 -1.95 -20.37
N THR A 289 -38.18 -0.97 -20.98
CA THR A 289 -39.31 -0.23 -20.39
C THR A 289 -40.60 -1.05 -20.41
N THR A 290 -41.35 -1.02 -19.31
CA THR A 290 -42.74 -1.53 -19.28
C THR A 290 -43.73 -0.46 -19.73
N ASN A 291 -44.96 -0.84 -20.10
CA ASN A 291 -45.98 0.09 -20.63
C ASN A 291 -46.41 1.26 -19.69
N VAL A 292 -45.88 1.33 -18.46
CA VAL A 292 -46.25 2.30 -17.41
C VAL A 292 -45.01 2.96 -16.78
N SER A 293 -43.81 2.75 -17.34
CA SER A 293 -42.52 2.92 -16.64
C SER A 293 -41.99 4.33 -16.40
N GLY A 294 -42.68 5.39 -16.81
CA GLY A 294 -42.09 6.74 -16.87
C GLY A 294 -41.14 6.93 -18.06
N THR A 295 -40.54 8.12 -18.17
CA THR A 295 -39.57 8.47 -19.23
C THR A 295 -38.16 8.20 -18.72
N TRP A 296 -37.36 7.44 -19.48
CA TRP A 296 -35.97 7.14 -19.13
C TRP A 296 -35.02 7.75 -20.15
N GLU A 297 -34.06 8.51 -19.66
CA GLU A 297 -33.04 9.16 -20.49
C GLU A 297 -31.69 9.14 -19.79
N ASN A 298 -30.62 9.28 -20.57
CA ASN A 298 -29.28 9.47 -20.05
C ASN A 298 -28.99 10.92 -19.69
N ASP A 299 -28.16 11.11 -18.68
CA ASP A 299 -27.59 12.41 -18.31
C ASP A 299 -26.10 12.27 -17.96
N SER A 300 -25.41 13.40 -17.83
CA SER A 300 -24.01 13.43 -17.39
C SER A 300 -23.91 12.91 -15.95
N LEU A 301 -22.98 12.00 -15.68
CA LEU A 301 -22.76 11.46 -14.35
C LEU A 301 -22.32 12.55 -13.37
N ASP A 302 -22.97 12.64 -12.21
CA ASP A 302 -22.67 13.62 -11.16
C ASP A 302 -22.01 13.01 -9.91
N SER A 303 -21.36 11.86 -10.08
CA SER A 303 -20.55 11.18 -9.07
C SER A 303 -19.04 11.38 -9.30
N VAL A 304 -18.21 10.82 -8.41
CA VAL A 304 -16.73 10.90 -8.47
C VAL A 304 -16.08 9.71 -9.20
N LEU A 305 -16.83 8.96 -10.00
CA LEU A 305 -16.35 7.79 -10.74
C LEU A 305 -15.50 8.17 -11.98
N ASN A 306 -14.88 7.18 -12.64
CA ASN A 306 -13.91 7.46 -13.70
C ASN A 306 -14.57 8.00 -14.99
N SER A 307 -14.51 9.32 -15.18
CA SER A 307 -15.02 10.04 -16.35
C SER A 307 -14.30 9.78 -17.69
N ALA A 308 -13.39 8.82 -17.78
CA ALA A 308 -12.86 8.31 -19.05
C ALA A 308 -13.58 7.03 -19.54
N TYR A 309 -14.32 6.35 -18.65
CA TYR A 309 -14.99 5.06 -18.92
C TYR A 309 -16.40 4.96 -18.31
N ASN A 310 -16.84 6.02 -17.63
CA ASN A 310 -18.13 6.15 -16.96
C ASN A 310 -18.50 7.65 -16.92
N GLU A 311 -19.01 8.16 -18.05
CA GLU A 311 -19.39 9.57 -18.27
C GLU A 311 -20.88 9.84 -18.02
N LYS A 312 -21.73 8.80 -18.03
CA LYS A 312 -23.20 8.94 -17.98
C LYS A 312 -23.83 8.20 -16.79
N MET A 313 -25.10 8.50 -16.60
CA MET A 313 -26.03 7.77 -15.74
C MET A 313 -27.40 7.74 -16.43
N VAL A 314 -28.22 6.73 -16.12
CA VAL A 314 -29.62 6.74 -16.51
C VAL A 314 -30.47 7.42 -15.43
N LYS A 315 -31.45 8.21 -15.84
CA LYS A 315 -32.39 8.87 -14.93
C LYS A 315 -33.85 8.73 -15.36
N CYS A 316 -34.74 8.80 -14.38
CA CYS A 316 -36.17 9.04 -14.58
C CYS A 316 -36.57 10.25 -13.73
N GLU A 317 -36.69 11.42 -14.36
CA GLU A 317 -37.17 12.64 -13.72
C GLU A 317 -38.69 12.71 -13.69
N ASN A 318 -39.25 13.25 -12.60
CA ASN A 318 -40.69 13.29 -12.35
C ASN A 318 -41.32 11.89 -12.47
N ALA A 319 -40.61 10.89 -11.94
CA ALA A 319 -40.95 9.49 -12.00
C ALA A 319 -42.41 9.27 -11.55
N PRO A 320 -43.25 8.56 -12.36
CA PRO A 320 -44.59 8.17 -11.92
C PRO A 320 -44.52 7.22 -10.73
N ILE A 321 -45.68 6.97 -10.11
CA ILE A 321 -45.87 6.05 -8.97
C ILE A 321 -45.02 4.79 -9.09
N PHE A 322 -45.06 4.17 -10.27
CA PHE A 322 -44.20 3.06 -10.67
C PHE A 322 -43.38 3.47 -11.88
N ALA A 323 -42.09 3.77 -11.68
CA ALA A 323 -41.13 3.83 -12.77
C ALA A 323 -40.23 2.60 -12.65
N LYS A 324 -40.29 1.68 -13.61
CA LYS A 324 -39.69 0.34 -13.51
C LYS A 324 -39.13 -0.10 -14.86
N VAL A 325 -37.89 -0.59 -14.85
CA VAL A 325 -37.24 -1.24 -15.98
C VAL A 325 -36.75 -2.63 -15.57
N ILE A 326 -36.89 -3.60 -16.47
CA ILE A 326 -36.74 -5.04 -16.18
C ILE A 326 -35.70 -5.62 -17.14
N SER A 327 -34.86 -6.54 -16.66
CA SER A 327 -33.85 -7.16 -17.50
C SER A 327 -34.46 -7.93 -18.69
N ASP A 328 -33.77 -7.96 -19.83
CA ASP A 328 -34.22 -8.68 -21.03
C ASP A 328 -34.11 -10.20 -20.88
N ASN A 329 -33.08 -10.64 -20.17
CA ASN A 329 -32.83 -12.03 -19.86
C ASN A 329 -33.05 -12.30 -18.37
N ASP A 330 -33.41 -13.54 -18.06
CA ASP A 330 -33.50 -14.05 -16.70
C ASP A 330 -32.14 -14.62 -16.24
N MET A 331 -31.95 -14.77 -14.93
CA MET A 331 -30.70 -15.28 -14.39
C MET A 331 -30.45 -16.77 -14.70
N THR A 332 -31.50 -17.54 -15.03
CA THR A 332 -31.32 -18.94 -15.44
C THR A 332 -30.69 -19.06 -16.84
N HIS A 333 -30.88 -18.06 -17.73
CA HIS A 333 -30.16 -17.94 -19.01
C HIS A 333 -28.64 -18.01 -18.84
N TYR A 334 -28.11 -17.35 -17.80
CA TYR A 334 -26.68 -17.29 -17.48
C TYR A 334 -26.19 -18.50 -16.67
N GLY A 335 -27.07 -19.44 -16.30
CA GLY A 335 -26.73 -20.64 -15.55
C GLY A 335 -26.29 -20.39 -14.11
N LEU A 336 -26.60 -19.21 -13.55
CA LEU A 336 -26.20 -18.80 -12.20
C LEU A 336 -27.29 -19.16 -11.17
N SER A 337 -26.93 -19.94 -10.16
CA SER A 337 -27.79 -20.23 -8.98
C SER A 337 -27.36 -19.49 -7.72
N GLU A 338 -26.15 -18.91 -7.73
CA GLU A 338 -25.61 -18.06 -6.67
C GLU A 338 -24.83 -16.91 -7.33
N TYR A 339 -25.26 -15.68 -7.08
CA TYR A 339 -24.74 -14.49 -7.75
C TYR A 339 -24.84 -13.23 -6.88
N ILE A 340 -24.12 -12.19 -7.28
CA ILE A 340 -24.11 -10.89 -6.62
C ILE A 340 -24.54 -9.85 -7.65
N VAL A 341 -25.57 -9.07 -7.34
CA VAL A 341 -25.99 -7.88 -8.10
C VAL A 341 -25.47 -6.65 -7.37
N GLU A 342 -24.79 -5.76 -8.09
CA GLU A 342 -24.28 -4.49 -7.57
C GLU A 342 -24.75 -3.36 -8.49
N VAL A 343 -25.13 -2.21 -7.92
CA VAL A 343 -25.59 -1.04 -8.68
C VAL A 343 -25.39 0.23 -7.84
N ASN A 344 -25.01 1.32 -8.50
CA ASN A 344 -25.04 2.64 -7.90
C ASN A 344 -26.43 3.24 -8.09
N ALA A 345 -27.03 3.73 -7.01
CA ALA A 345 -28.37 4.33 -7.04
C ALA A 345 -28.40 5.64 -6.25
N LYS A 346 -29.16 6.60 -6.76
CA LYS A 346 -29.43 7.89 -6.13
C LYS A 346 -30.87 8.28 -6.40
N GLY A 347 -31.48 8.98 -5.45
CA GLY A 347 -32.83 9.48 -5.60
C GLY A 347 -33.02 10.80 -4.88
N ASN A 348 -34.00 11.56 -5.34
CA ASN A 348 -34.42 12.82 -4.76
C ASN A 348 -35.94 12.89 -4.81
N ASN A 349 -36.58 13.37 -3.75
CA ASN A 349 -38.02 13.44 -3.66
C ASN A 349 -38.46 14.70 -2.92
N SER A 350 -39.77 14.95 -2.88
CA SER A 350 -40.36 16.01 -2.05
C SER A 350 -41.47 15.48 -1.13
N ASP A 351 -41.25 14.32 -0.50
CA ASP A 351 -42.13 13.66 0.47
C ASP A 351 -42.03 14.27 1.88
N GLY A 352 -40.90 14.90 2.19
CA GLY A 352 -40.64 15.61 3.45
C GLY A 352 -39.77 14.83 4.45
N GLU A 353 -39.49 13.54 4.22
CA GLU A 353 -38.61 12.68 5.02
C GLU A 353 -37.20 12.51 4.41
N SER A 354 -36.95 13.12 3.24
CA SER A 354 -35.64 13.26 2.60
C SER A 354 -34.94 11.93 2.28
N SER A 355 -35.67 10.99 1.69
CA SER A 355 -35.19 9.68 1.25
C SER A 355 -34.90 9.61 -0.26
N PRO A 356 -34.11 8.62 -0.74
CA PRO A 356 -33.98 8.36 -2.17
C PRO A 356 -35.28 7.85 -2.83
N ASN A 357 -36.04 7.00 -2.14
CA ASN A 357 -37.20 6.25 -2.66
C ASN A 357 -36.86 5.40 -3.91
N VAL A 358 -35.64 4.86 -3.96
CA VAL A 358 -35.12 4.06 -5.07
C VAL A 358 -35.11 2.59 -4.68
N MET A 359 -35.40 1.69 -5.63
CA MET A 359 -35.36 0.25 -5.41
C MET A 359 -34.58 -0.52 -6.47
N THR A 360 -33.99 -1.64 -6.03
CA THR A 360 -33.40 -2.68 -6.88
C THR A 360 -34.15 -3.98 -6.64
N GLY A 361 -34.79 -4.51 -7.68
CA GLY A 361 -35.64 -5.69 -7.62
C GLY A 361 -34.98 -6.96 -8.18
N PHE A 362 -35.44 -8.10 -7.68
CA PHE A 362 -34.91 -9.43 -7.97
C PHE A 362 -36.01 -10.50 -7.78
N PHE A 363 -35.85 -11.65 -8.47
CA PHE A 363 -36.85 -12.74 -8.51
C PHE A 363 -38.23 -12.29 -9.02
N VAL A 364 -38.31 -11.87 -10.27
CA VAL A 364 -39.55 -11.50 -10.97
C VAL A 364 -40.09 -12.67 -11.81
N ASP A 365 -41.41 -12.91 -11.78
CA ASP A 365 -42.13 -13.80 -12.70
C ASP A 365 -42.91 -12.98 -13.75
N PRO A 366 -42.42 -12.87 -15.00
CA PRO A 366 -43.10 -12.15 -16.07
C PRO A 366 -44.21 -12.98 -16.73
N ASN A 367 -44.26 -14.29 -16.45
CA ASN A 367 -45.19 -15.24 -17.05
C ASN A 367 -46.52 -15.32 -16.27
N ALA A 368 -46.67 -14.55 -15.19
CA ALA A 368 -47.95 -14.24 -14.59
C ALA A 368 -48.87 -13.55 -15.63
N GLU A 369 -49.81 -14.30 -16.22
CA GLU A 369 -50.46 -13.93 -17.49
C GLU A 369 -50.92 -12.46 -17.59
N PRO A 370 -50.46 -11.69 -18.60
CA PRO A 370 -50.87 -10.31 -18.85
C PRO A 370 -52.27 -10.25 -19.48
N THR A 371 -53.27 -10.74 -18.75
CA THR A 371 -54.70 -10.54 -19.06
C THR A 371 -55.19 -9.15 -18.66
N TYR A 372 -54.38 -8.40 -17.90
CA TYR A 372 -54.68 -7.06 -17.39
C TYR A 372 -53.55 -6.07 -17.73
N ALA A 373 -53.93 -4.97 -18.39
CA ALA A 373 -52.99 -4.03 -19.02
C ALA A 373 -52.29 -3.06 -18.04
N TYR A 374 -52.06 -3.46 -16.78
CA TYR A 374 -51.49 -2.61 -15.74
C TYR A 374 -50.24 -3.23 -15.11
N HIS A 375 -50.31 -4.26 -14.25
CA HIS A 375 -49.12 -4.89 -13.66
C HIS A 375 -49.27 -6.41 -13.44
N PRO A 376 -48.44 -7.28 -14.05
CA PRO A 376 -48.45 -8.73 -13.82
C PRO A 376 -47.46 -9.20 -12.74
N GLU A 377 -46.38 -8.45 -12.50
CA GLU A 377 -45.21 -8.95 -11.80
C GLU A 377 -45.34 -8.93 -10.27
N SER A 378 -44.94 -10.04 -9.63
CA SER A 378 -44.59 -10.06 -8.21
C SER A 378 -43.08 -10.18 -8.07
N PHE A 379 -42.47 -9.40 -7.20
CA PHE A 379 -41.02 -9.33 -7.06
C PHE A 379 -40.59 -8.94 -5.64
N TYR A 380 -39.32 -9.19 -5.33
CA TYR A 380 -38.68 -8.75 -4.10
C TYR A 380 -37.75 -7.57 -4.39
N THR A 381 -37.60 -6.65 -3.44
CA THR A 381 -36.72 -5.47 -3.62
C THR A 381 -35.85 -5.19 -2.42
N ALA A 382 -34.72 -4.54 -2.69
CA ALA A 382 -33.97 -3.73 -1.74
C ALA A 382 -34.34 -2.26 -1.97
N ASP A 383 -34.83 -1.58 -0.93
CA ASP A 383 -35.40 -0.23 -1.03
C ASP A 383 -34.59 0.77 -0.20
N LEU A 384 -34.12 1.85 -0.83
CA LEU A 384 -33.54 3.02 -0.18
C LEU A 384 -34.67 4.00 0.22
N GLY A 385 -35.40 3.68 1.28
CA GLY A 385 -36.55 4.44 1.75
C GLY A 385 -37.82 4.22 0.93
N GLY A 386 -38.94 4.76 1.42
CA GLY A 386 -40.23 4.68 0.74
C GLY A 386 -41.43 4.81 1.67
N ILE A 387 -42.56 4.20 1.28
CA ILE A 387 -43.81 4.21 2.06
C ILE A 387 -43.74 3.19 3.21
N TYR A 388 -44.24 3.57 4.38
CA TYR A 388 -44.38 2.70 5.55
C TYR A 388 -45.82 2.73 6.11
N ASP A 389 -46.27 1.61 6.68
CA ASP A 389 -47.57 1.40 7.34
C ASP A 389 -47.36 0.52 8.58
N ASP A 390 -47.88 0.94 9.74
CA ASP A 390 -47.78 0.17 11.00
C ASP A 390 -48.45 -1.22 10.88
N ASN A 391 -49.37 -1.39 9.92
CA ASN A 391 -50.09 -2.63 9.61
C ASN A 391 -49.42 -3.50 8.53
N LYS A 392 -48.27 -3.05 7.98
CA LYS A 392 -47.39 -3.74 7.02
C LYS A 392 -47.94 -4.02 5.62
N ASN A 393 -49.13 -3.55 5.25
CA ASN A 393 -49.72 -3.80 3.93
C ASN A 393 -50.03 -2.47 3.24
N VAL A 394 -49.06 -1.94 2.50
CA VAL A 394 -49.28 -0.72 1.70
C VAL A 394 -50.00 -1.12 0.40
N TYR A 395 -51.21 -0.60 0.19
CA TYR A 395 -51.98 -0.81 -1.06
C TYR A 395 -51.62 0.29 -2.06
N VAL A 396 -50.77 -0.02 -3.04
CA VAL A 396 -50.04 1.02 -3.81
C VAL A 396 -50.81 1.50 -5.06
N TYR A 397 -51.84 0.78 -5.51
CA TYR A 397 -52.62 1.19 -6.67
C TYR A 397 -54.02 0.58 -6.69
N SER A 398 -54.97 1.31 -7.28
CA SER A 398 -56.15 0.72 -7.89
C SER A 398 -56.56 1.54 -9.12
N LYS A 399 -57.42 0.96 -9.97
CA LYS A 399 -58.02 1.69 -11.10
C LYS A 399 -58.92 2.87 -10.68
N SER A 400 -59.23 2.97 -9.39
CA SER A 400 -60.00 4.06 -8.75
C SER A 400 -59.12 5.20 -8.25
N GLY A 401 -57.79 5.03 -8.25
CA GLY A 401 -56.84 5.82 -7.46
C GLY A 401 -56.26 4.99 -6.30
N PHE A 402 -55.44 5.60 -5.45
CA PHE A 402 -54.86 4.95 -4.27
C PHE A 402 -55.95 4.61 -3.24
N GLU A 403 -56.00 3.37 -2.75
CA GLU A 403 -56.93 2.93 -1.67
C GLU A 403 -56.15 2.44 -0.43
N SER A 404 -55.43 3.34 0.24
CA SER A 404 -54.79 3.03 1.53
C SER A 404 -54.75 4.25 2.45
N ASP A 405 -54.93 3.99 3.76
CA ASP A 405 -54.39 4.84 4.81
C ASP A 405 -52.85 4.68 4.74
N ILE A 406 -52.14 5.71 4.30
CA ILE A 406 -50.67 5.77 4.40
C ILE A 406 -50.35 6.40 5.76
N ASP A 407 -49.64 5.67 6.64
CA ASP A 407 -49.21 6.24 7.93
C ASP A 407 -48.05 7.22 7.76
N GLY A 408 -47.13 6.98 6.82
CA GLY A 408 -46.09 7.93 6.47
C GLY A 408 -45.08 7.44 5.43
N PHE A 409 -44.05 8.26 5.22
CA PHE A 409 -42.82 7.88 4.54
C PHE A 409 -41.76 7.51 5.58
N SER A 410 -40.75 6.75 5.18
CA SER A 410 -39.62 6.42 6.03
C SER A 410 -38.32 6.41 5.23
N SER A 411 -37.29 7.00 5.83
CA SER A 411 -35.94 7.07 5.30
C SER A 411 -35.06 5.90 5.74
N ASN A 412 -35.64 4.74 6.06
CA ASN A 412 -34.88 3.53 6.37
C ASN A 412 -34.60 2.67 5.11
N PHE A 413 -33.52 1.87 5.16
CA PHE A 413 -33.28 0.81 4.19
C PHE A 413 -34.01 -0.50 4.58
N TRP A 414 -34.69 -1.16 3.64
CA TRP A 414 -35.40 -2.42 3.91
C TRP A 414 -35.50 -3.37 2.71
N ILE A 415 -35.95 -4.60 2.97
CA ILE A 415 -36.40 -5.54 1.93
C ILE A 415 -37.93 -5.55 1.89
N SER A 416 -38.51 -5.39 0.69
CA SER A 416 -39.96 -5.51 0.44
C SER A 416 -40.29 -6.71 -0.47
N GLN A 417 -41.58 -7.04 -0.50
CA GLN A 417 -42.21 -7.85 -1.54
C GLN A 417 -43.38 -7.08 -2.15
N GLU A 418 -43.36 -6.85 -3.46
CA GLU A 418 -44.53 -6.43 -4.24
C GLU A 418 -45.23 -7.65 -4.84
N TYR A 419 -46.57 -7.65 -4.83
CA TYR A 419 -47.38 -8.67 -5.48
C TYR A 419 -48.74 -8.13 -5.89
N ALA A 420 -49.30 -8.65 -6.98
CA ALA A 420 -50.64 -8.30 -7.41
C ALA A 420 -51.69 -8.91 -6.47
N SER A 421 -52.56 -8.07 -5.90
CA SER A 421 -53.70 -8.50 -5.07
C SER A 421 -55.01 -8.56 -5.85
N SER A 422 -55.11 -7.81 -6.95
CA SER A 422 -56.23 -7.86 -7.89
C SER A 422 -55.78 -7.57 -9.32
N SER A 423 -56.70 -7.63 -10.29
CA SER A 423 -56.46 -7.26 -11.70
C SER A 423 -56.02 -5.81 -11.93
N THR A 424 -56.09 -4.96 -10.92
CA THR A 424 -55.76 -3.53 -11.00
C THR A 424 -54.90 -3.04 -9.83
N ASP A 425 -54.57 -3.90 -8.87
CA ASP A 425 -54.12 -3.48 -7.55
C ASP A 425 -52.83 -4.22 -7.16
N VAL A 426 -51.88 -3.48 -6.60
CA VAL A 426 -50.56 -3.97 -6.16
C VAL A 426 -50.45 -3.75 -4.66
N ASP A 427 -50.18 -4.82 -3.92
CA ASP A 427 -49.81 -4.76 -2.51
C ASP A 427 -48.28 -4.72 -2.39
N ARG A 428 -47.77 -3.92 -1.44
CA ARG A 428 -46.38 -3.96 -0.98
C ARG A 428 -46.35 -4.37 0.49
N LEU A 429 -45.56 -5.39 0.78
CA LEU A 429 -45.32 -5.92 2.12
C LEU A 429 -43.85 -5.70 2.52
N GLU A 430 -43.63 -4.94 3.60
CA GLU A 430 -42.32 -4.81 4.24
C GLU A 430 -41.92 -6.14 4.92
N LEU A 431 -40.73 -6.64 4.61
CA LEU A 431 -40.24 -7.93 5.10
C LEU A 431 -39.18 -7.80 6.19
N VAL A 432 -38.22 -6.88 6.01
CA VAL A 432 -37.09 -6.65 6.93
C VAL A 432 -36.68 -5.18 6.90
N ASP A 433 -37.02 -4.42 7.94
CA ASP A 433 -36.38 -3.12 8.22
C ASP A 433 -34.96 -3.31 8.80
N SER A 434 -34.02 -2.50 8.31
CA SER A 434 -32.67 -2.39 8.90
C SER A 434 -32.58 -1.35 10.03
N SER A 435 -33.53 -0.41 10.09
CA SER A 435 -33.49 0.82 10.87
C SER A 435 -32.24 1.68 10.60
N LEU A 436 -31.63 1.54 9.42
CA LEU A 436 -30.48 2.34 8.96
C LEU A 436 -30.97 3.46 8.05
N PRO A 437 -30.65 4.73 8.37
CA PRO A 437 -31.14 5.87 7.60
C PRO A 437 -30.41 6.01 6.26
N VAL A 438 -31.16 6.41 5.24
CA VAL A 438 -30.72 6.85 3.92
C VAL A 438 -31.11 8.31 3.69
N GLN A 439 -30.47 8.96 2.72
CA GLN A 439 -30.62 10.40 2.45
C GLN A 439 -30.81 10.65 0.95
N GLU A 440 -31.75 11.53 0.61
CA GLU A 440 -31.90 12.07 -0.74
C GLU A 440 -30.59 12.66 -1.28
N ASN A 441 -30.50 12.81 -2.61
CA ASN A 441 -29.39 13.41 -3.33
C ASN A 441 -28.01 12.76 -3.09
N THR A 442 -27.98 11.60 -2.42
CA THR A 442 -26.79 10.83 -2.08
C THR A 442 -26.67 9.61 -2.98
N TRP A 443 -25.47 9.37 -3.52
CA TRP A 443 -25.16 8.12 -4.21
C TRP A 443 -24.89 7.00 -3.21
N TYR A 444 -25.54 5.87 -3.43
CA TYR A 444 -25.35 4.64 -2.67
C TYR A 444 -24.90 3.51 -3.59
N TYR A 445 -23.91 2.75 -3.14
CA TYR A 445 -23.58 1.45 -3.73
C TYR A 445 -24.43 0.39 -3.02
N LEU A 446 -25.27 -0.32 -3.77
CA LEU A 446 -26.03 -1.48 -3.27
C LEU A 446 -25.32 -2.78 -3.65
N LYS A 447 -25.39 -3.78 -2.77
CA LYS A 447 -24.86 -5.12 -2.99
C LYS A 447 -25.87 -6.16 -2.52
N LEU A 448 -26.51 -6.84 -3.48
CA LEU A 448 -27.47 -7.92 -3.25
C LEU A 448 -26.76 -9.26 -3.49
N LYS A 449 -26.54 -10.05 -2.45
CA LYS A 449 -26.06 -11.43 -2.55
C LYS A 449 -27.25 -12.37 -2.60
N ILE A 450 -27.37 -13.14 -3.67
CA ILE A 450 -28.48 -14.04 -3.92
C ILE A 450 -27.93 -15.47 -3.99
N ASN A 451 -28.46 -16.35 -3.14
CA ASN A 451 -28.17 -17.78 -3.15
C ASN A 451 -29.49 -18.55 -3.18
N GLU A 452 -29.71 -19.39 -4.19
CA GLU A 452 -30.97 -20.12 -4.39
C GLU A 452 -31.05 -21.48 -3.67
N THR A 453 -29.94 -22.03 -3.14
CA THR A 453 -29.83 -23.41 -2.67
C THR A 453 -29.25 -23.52 -1.24
N PRO A 454 -29.87 -24.24 -0.28
CA PRO A 454 -31.05 -25.12 -0.39
C PRO A 454 -32.39 -24.43 -0.10
N ALA A 455 -32.37 -23.15 0.24
CA ALA A 455 -33.54 -22.29 0.36
C ALA A 455 -33.10 -20.89 -0.09
N ALA A 456 -33.86 -20.24 -0.96
CA ALA A 456 -33.38 -18.98 -1.52
C ALA A 456 -33.26 -17.91 -0.43
N THR A 457 -32.01 -17.47 -0.22
CA THR A 457 -31.67 -16.40 0.72
C THR A 457 -31.11 -15.24 -0.05
N VAL A 458 -31.64 -14.06 0.26
CA VAL A 458 -31.06 -12.79 -0.16
C VAL A 458 -30.42 -12.14 1.06
N SER A 459 -29.22 -11.61 0.87
CA SER A 459 -28.55 -10.74 1.82
C SER A 459 -28.24 -9.43 1.12
N VAL A 460 -28.66 -8.30 1.67
CA VAL A 460 -28.43 -6.99 1.05
C VAL A 460 -27.69 -6.06 1.99
N SER A 461 -26.68 -5.40 1.42
CA SER A 461 -25.92 -4.33 2.03
C SER A 461 -25.98 -3.10 1.15
N PHE A 462 -25.83 -1.93 1.78
CA PHE A 462 -25.64 -0.66 1.09
C PHE A 462 -24.59 0.17 1.83
N ILE A 463 -23.99 1.12 1.13
CA ILE A 463 -23.07 2.11 1.70
C ILE A 463 -23.13 3.38 0.83
N ASN A 464 -22.86 4.55 1.41
CA ASN A 464 -22.62 5.76 0.63
C ASN A 464 -21.43 5.53 -0.32
N LEU A 465 -21.54 5.99 -1.57
CA LEU A 465 -20.56 5.72 -2.62
C LEU A 465 -19.19 6.31 -2.29
N ASP A 466 -19.11 7.52 -1.74
CA ASP A 466 -17.84 8.15 -1.36
C ASP A 466 -17.10 7.30 -0.30
N TYR A 467 -17.83 6.77 0.69
CA TYR A 467 -17.25 5.86 1.69
C TYR A 467 -16.79 4.52 1.09
N TYR A 468 -17.51 3.97 0.10
CA TYR A 468 -17.05 2.79 -0.64
C TYR A 468 -15.73 3.09 -1.38
N LEU A 469 -15.65 4.24 -2.04
CA LEU A 469 -14.48 4.69 -2.79
C LEU A 469 -13.30 5.03 -1.88
N ASP A 470 -13.54 5.47 -0.63
CA ASP A 470 -12.53 5.57 0.43
C ASP A 470 -12.03 4.20 0.92
N GLY A 471 -12.76 3.11 0.64
CA GLY A 471 -12.42 1.74 1.04
C GLY A 471 -13.04 1.32 2.37
N VAL A 472 -14.14 1.96 2.79
CA VAL A 472 -14.93 1.52 3.95
C VAL A 472 -15.73 0.28 3.56
N GLU A 473 -15.55 -0.80 4.32
CA GLU A 473 -16.28 -2.05 4.10
C GLU A 473 -17.75 -1.97 4.57
N PHE A 474 -18.60 -2.84 4.00
CA PHE A 474 -20.01 -2.93 4.36
C PHE A 474 -20.17 -3.37 5.83
N THR A 475 -20.57 -2.44 6.68
CA THR A 475 -20.76 -2.69 8.12
C THR A 475 -22.10 -3.32 8.47
N ASN A 476 -23.08 -3.25 7.55
CA ASN A 476 -24.44 -3.74 7.77
C ASN A 476 -24.92 -4.60 6.60
N GLU A 477 -25.64 -5.67 6.91
CA GLU A 477 -26.26 -6.59 5.95
C GLU A 477 -27.59 -7.08 6.54
N ILE A 478 -28.69 -6.83 5.85
CA ILE A 478 -29.99 -7.43 6.19
C ILE A 478 -30.21 -8.69 5.37
N ARG A 479 -30.81 -9.72 5.98
CA ARG A 479 -31.00 -11.03 5.35
C ARG A 479 -32.46 -11.46 5.39
N TYR A 480 -32.93 -12.03 4.30
CA TYR A 480 -34.27 -12.59 4.20
C TYR A 480 -34.25 -13.98 3.53
N THR A 481 -35.06 -14.90 4.03
CA THR A 481 -35.29 -16.21 3.40
C THR A 481 -36.62 -16.17 2.67
N LEU A 482 -36.57 -16.35 1.35
CA LEU A 482 -37.72 -16.19 0.48
C LEU A 482 -38.74 -17.31 0.70
N LYS A 483 -40.02 -16.93 0.74
CA LYS A 483 -41.14 -17.87 0.92
C LYS A 483 -41.55 -18.55 -0.38
N LYS A 484 -41.27 -17.90 -1.52
CA LYS A 484 -41.51 -18.38 -2.88
C LYS A 484 -40.27 -18.03 -3.71
N ILE A 485 -39.83 -18.99 -4.52
CA ILE A 485 -38.88 -18.79 -5.60
C ILE A 485 -39.71 -18.90 -6.89
N PHE A 486 -39.44 -18.06 -7.87
CA PHE A 486 -40.07 -18.15 -9.17
C PHE A 486 -39.22 -19.05 -10.09
N SER A 487 -39.75 -19.52 -11.22
CA SER A 487 -38.98 -20.39 -12.13
C SER A 487 -38.01 -19.62 -13.01
N ASP A 488 -38.34 -18.36 -13.25
CA ASP A 488 -37.64 -17.41 -14.10
C ASP A 488 -37.29 -16.24 -13.18
N ASN A 489 -36.07 -15.70 -13.28
CA ASN A 489 -35.51 -14.80 -12.27
C ASN A 489 -34.97 -13.52 -12.93
N TYR A 490 -35.80 -12.50 -13.10
CA TYR A 490 -35.34 -11.22 -13.68
C TYR A 490 -34.89 -10.22 -12.61
N LEU A 491 -34.19 -9.19 -13.07
CA LEU A 491 -33.69 -8.07 -12.27
C LEU A 491 -34.44 -6.79 -12.66
N LEU A 492 -34.59 -5.87 -11.70
CA LEU A 492 -35.37 -4.64 -11.87
C LEU A 492 -34.66 -3.44 -11.26
N LEU A 493 -34.79 -2.27 -11.90
CA LEU A 493 -34.42 -0.97 -11.33
C LEU A 493 -35.65 -0.05 -11.36
N GLY A 494 -35.84 0.81 -10.35
CA GLY A 494 -36.97 1.73 -10.36
C GLY A 494 -37.36 2.43 -9.05
N THR A 495 -38.63 2.78 -8.99
CA THR A 495 -39.42 3.24 -7.82
C THR A 495 -40.83 2.63 -7.86
N SER A 496 -41.47 2.58 -6.70
CA SER A 496 -42.87 2.19 -6.49
C SER A 496 -43.50 2.98 -5.34
N VAL A 497 -43.14 4.27 -5.25
CA VAL A 497 -43.45 5.16 -4.12
C VAL A 497 -44.18 6.46 -4.53
N GLY A 498 -44.20 6.79 -5.83
CA GLY A 498 -44.60 8.13 -6.30
C GLY A 498 -46.09 8.53 -6.12
N SER A 499 -46.38 9.79 -6.41
CA SER A 499 -47.60 10.50 -6.00
C SER A 499 -48.88 10.25 -6.82
N TYR A 500 -50.04 10.28 -6.13
CA TYR A 500 -51.35 10.54 -6.74
C TYR A 500 -52.24 11.49 -5.90
N GLU A 501 -52.73 12.56 -6.54
CA GLU A 501 -53.89 13.43 -6.24
C GLU A 501 -54.04 14.12 -4.86
N TYR A 502 -53.38 13.67 -3.78
CA TYR A 502 -53.44 14.28 -2.44
C TYR A 502 -52.12 14.78 -1.87
N ALA A 503 -50.98 14.36 -2.42
CA ALA A 503 -49.79 15.18 -2.28
C ALA A 503 -50.08 16.55 -2.92
N THR A 504 -49.61 17.63 -2.29
CA THR A 504 -49.71 18.98 -2.87
C THR A 504 -49.16 18.98 -4.31
N PHE A 505 -49.68 19.87 -5.17
CA PHE A 505 -49.41 19.96 -6.62
C PHE A 505 -47.92 20.02 -7.05
N ASP A 506 -47.00 20.00 -6.10
CA ASP A 506 -45.57 20.16 -6.23
C ASP A 506 -44.78 18.85 -5.89
N TYR A 507 -45.43 17.69 -5.72
CA TYR A 507 -44.68 16.44 -5.47
C TYR A 507 -43.86 16.03 -6.69
N THR A 508 -42.55 15.86 -6.50
CA THR A 508 -41.63 15.31 -7.51
C THR A 508 -40.83 14.15 -6.91
N GLN A 509 -40.49 13.20 -7.77
CA GLN A 509 -39.49 12.17 -7.50
C GLN A 509 -38.58 12.07 -8.72
N ASN A 510 -37.27 12.03 -8.50
CA ASN A 510 -36.26 11.78 -9.53
C ASN A 510 -35.38 10.63 -9.05
N ILE A 511 -35.14 9.63 -9.90
CA ILE A 511 -34.31 8.46 -9.59
C ILE A 511 -33.23 8.31 -10.65
N TYR A 512 -32.06 7.83 -10.21
CA TYR A 512 -30.83 7.77 -10.98
C TYR A 512 -30.11 6.44 -10.70
N PHE A 513 -29.60 5.80 -11.75
CA PHE A 513 -28.82 4.57 -11.66
C PHE A 513 -27.57 4.65 -12.53
N ASP A 514 -26.54 3.93 -12.08
CA ASP A 514 -25.25 3.83 -12.73
C ASP A 514 -24.58 2.49 -12.37
N ASN A 515 -23.67 2.01 -13.20
CA ASN A 515 -22.82 0.83 -12.94
C ASN A 515 -23.57 -0.40 -12.42
N PHE A 516 -24.64 -0.77 -13.13
CA PHE A 516 -25.31 -2.01 -12.85
C PHE A 516 -24.43 -3.18 -13.30
N ARG A 517 -24.25 -4.18 -12.43
CA ARG A 517 -23.46 -5.36 -12.75
C ARG A 517 -23.93 -6.61 -12.00
N VAL A 518 -23.67 -7.76 -12.62
CA VAL A 518 -23.86 -9.08 -11.99
C VAL A 518 -22.58 -9.91 -12.10
N ARG A 519 -22.19 -10.52 -11.00
CA ARG A 519 -21.01 -11.38 -10.90
C ARG A 519 -21.29 -12.65 -10.12
N LYS A 520 -20.41 -13.64 -10.30
CA LYS A 520 -20.46 -14.92 -9.57
C LYS A 520 -20.35 -14.68 -8.06
N TYR A 521 -21.10 -15.45 -7.28
CA TYR A 521 -20.95 -15.49 -5.82
C TYR A 521 -19.87 -16.51 -5.42
N VAL A 522 -19.15 -16.20 -4.35
CA VAL A 522 -18.33 -17.13 -3.57
C VAL A 522 -18.49 -16.79 -2.09
N GLN A 523 -18.35 -17.79 -1.22
CA GLN A 523 -18.51 -17.58 0.23
C GLN A 523 -17.44 -16.63 0.81
N ASP A 524 -16.18 -16.86 0.43
CA ASP A 524 -15.03 -16.08 0.87
C ASP A 524 -14.44 -15.41 -0.38
N GLU A 525 -14.68 -14.11 -0.57
CA GLU A 525 -14.20 -13.35 -1.74
C GLU A 525 -12.65 -13.23 -1.72
N PRO A 526 -11.96 -13.27 -2.89
CA PRO A 526 -10.50 -13.15 -2.93
C PRO A 526 -10.00 -11.83 -2.34
N GLU A 527 -8.96 -11.90 -1.51
CA GLU A 527 -8.41 -10.75 -0.80
C GLU A 527 -7.09 -10.29 -1.42
N GLN A 528 -6.96 -8.99 -1.69
CA GLN A 528 -5.70 -8.40 -2.14
C GLN A 528 -4.72 -8.24 -0.97
N ILE A 529 -3.52 -8.81 -1.11
CA ILE A 529 -2.45 -8.65 -0.13
C ILE A 529 -1.76 -7.30 -0.33
N ILE A 530 -1.99 -6.37 0.59
CA ILE A 530 -1.30 -5.07 0.59
C ILE A 530 0.11 -5.25 1.19
N ARG A 531 1.12 -5.31 0.33
CA ARG A 531 2.53 -5.24 0.76
C ARG A 531 2.98 -3.81 0.95
N TYR A 532 3.01 -3.39 2.22
CA TYR A 532 3.77 -2.19 2.61
C TYR A 532 5.25 -2.39 2.26
N SER A 533 5.86 -1.39 1.63
CA SER A 533 7.32 -1.32 1.47
C SER A 533 7.98 -1.37 2.83
N GLY A 534 8.71 -2.46 3.14
CA GLY A 534 9.15 -2.71 4.50
C GLY A 534 10.08 -3.91 4.68
N LEU A 535 10.67 -3.95 5.87
CA LEU A 535 11.62 -4.96 6.34
C LEU A 535 10.97 -6.35 6.51
N TYR A 536 11.47 -7.36 5.80
CA TYR A 536 11.14 -8.75 6.06
C TYR A 536 12.29 -9.47 6.78
N TYR A 537 11.98 -10.07 7.93
CA TYR A 537 12.94 -10.79 8.75
C TYR A 537 13.25 -12.15 8.14
N ILE A 538 14.48 -12.33 7.64
CA ILE A 538 15.02 -13.62 7.19
C ILE A 538 16.33 -13.88 7.92
N SER A 539 16.25 -13.93 9.26
CA SER A 539 17.28 -14.57 10.06
C SER A 539 17.06 -16.08 10.00
N PRO A 540 18.10 -16.89 9.81
CA PRO A 540 18.03 -18.28 10.23
C PRO A 540 17.73 -18.36 11.75
N PRO A 541 17.10 -19.44 12.24
CA PRO A 541 16.84 -19.64 13.66
C PRO A 541 18.06 -19.37 14.55
N ARG A 542 17.85 -18.74 15.71
CA ARG A 542 18.92 -18.44 16.70
C ARG A 542 19.77 -19.64 17.13
N GLU A 543 19.27 -20.85 16.88
CA GLU A 543 19.94 -22.13 17.16
C GLU A 543 21.23 -22.35 16.34
N TYR A 544 21.38 -21.67 15.19
CA TYR A 544 22.56 -21.81 14.31
C TYR A 544 23.83 -21.08 14.80
N GLY A 545 23.73 -20.24 15.83
CA GLY A 545 24.87 -19.73 16.60
C GLY A 545 25.71 -18.62 15.92
N THR A 546 25.87 -17.49 16.62
CA THR A 546 26.68 -16.35 16.16
C THR A 546 28.19 -16.60 16.36
N ALA A 547 28.76 -17.52 15.58
CA ALA A 547 30.18 -17.87 15.60
C ALA A 547 30.89 -17.42 14.32
N TYR A 548 31.13 -16.11 14.18
CA TYR A 548 32.12 -15.60 13.22
C TYR A 548 33.52 -15.96 13.75
N GLY A 549 34.03 -17.12 13.31
CA GLY A 549 35.18 -17.78 13.91
C GLY A 549 36.51 -17.08 13.68
N THR A 550 37.29 -16.90 14.75
CA THR A 550 38.74 -16.68 14.65
C THR A 550 39.46 -18.05 14.64
N GLY A 551 39.87 -18.52 13.46
CA GLY A 551 40.75 -19.67 13.27
C GLY A 551 40.14 -20.82 12.45
N ASP A 552 40.75 -21.08 11.28
CA ASP A 552 40.84 -22.33 10.51
C ASP A 552 39.61 -23.26 10.40
N SER A 553 38.39 -22.75 10.49
CA SER A 553 37.16 -23.49 10.19
C SER A 553 36.21 -22.65 9.34
N GLU A 554 35.94 -23.14 8.13
CA GLU A 554 34.88 -22.66 7.24
C GLU A 554 33.52 -22.71 7.95
N ASN A 555 32.68 -21.69 7.73
CA ASN A 555 31.40 -21.56 8.43
C ASN A 555 30.36 -22.54 7.85
N LEU A 556 30.22 -23.72 8.46
CA LEU A 556 29.49 -24.89 7.92
C LEU A 556 28.00 -24.66 7.52
N TYR A 557 27.41 -23.51 7.87
CA TYR A 557 26.00 -23.18 7.56
C TYR A 557 25.84 -22.08 6.50
N PHE A 558 26.92 -21.38 6.15
CA PHE A 558 26.88 -20.19 5.30
C PHE A 558 28.02 -20.26 4.29
N VAL A 559 27.66 -20.33 3.00
CA VAL A 559 28.63 -20.28 1.91
C VAL A 559 28.47 -18.96 1.17
N GLU A 560 29.60 -18.30 0.93
CA GLU A 560 29.68 -17.13 0.06
C GLU A 560 29.17 -17.53 -1.34
N ASN A 561 28.10 -16.87 -1.79
CA ASN A 561 27.52 -17.09 -3.10
C ASN A 561 27.75 -15.85 -3.97
N ASN A 562 28.52 -16.03 -5.04
CA ASN A 562 28.90 -14.98 -5.97
C ASN A 562 27.79 -14.65 -6.99
N THR A 563 26.51 -14.72 -6.57
CA THR A 563 25.32 -14.48 -7.40
C THR A 563 24.22 -13.56 -6.81
N GLU A 564 24.17 -13.32 -5.49
CA GLU A 564 23.19 -12.43 -4.82
C GLU A 564 23.85 -11.08 -4.44
N PRO A 565 23.20 -9.92 -4.26
CA PRO A 565 23.87 -8.61 -4.11
C PRO A 565 24.69 -8.41 -2.82
N SER A 566 25.76 -7.59 -2.89
CA SER A 566 26.63 -7.23 -1.75
C SER A 566 26.07 -6.11 -0.89
N ILE A 567 26.63 -5.88 0.29
CA ILE A 567 26.22 -4.79 1.20
C ILE A 567 26.26 -3.40 0.53
N ILE A 568 27.21 -3.14 -0.36
CA ILE A 568 27.31 -1.89 -1.12
C ILE A 568 26.25 -1.84 -2.23
N ASP A 569 25.98 -2.96 -2.90
CA ASP A 569 24.90 -3.08 -3.90
C ASP A 569 23.52 -2.87 -3.25
N MET A 570 23.30 -3.47 -2.08
CA MET A 570 22.05 -3.38 -1.31
C MET A 570 21.77 -1.94 -0.83
N LEU A 571 22.77 -1.24 -0.30
CA LEU A 571 22.67 0.18 0.06
C LEU A 571 22.41 1.07 -1.18
N ALA A 572 22.87 0.65 -2.36
CA ALA A 572 22.57 1.27 -3.64
C ALA A 572 21.22 0.83 -4.28
N GLY A 573 20.43 0.00 -3.61
CA GLY A 573 19.13 -0.49 -4.09
C GLY A 573 19.19 -1.53 -5.21
N LYS A 574 20.36 -2.09 -5.50
CA LYS A 574 20.56 -3.08 -6.57
C LYS A 574 20.07 -4.47 -6.13
N GLY A 575 19.30 -5.12 -7.00
CA GLY A 575 18.52 -6.31 -6.66
C GLY A 575 17.05 -6.03 -6.29
N THR A 576 16.57 -4.79 -6.44
CA THR A 576 15.18 -4.38 -6.11
C THR A 576 14.26 -4.13 -7.31
N SER A 577 14.75 -4.35 -8.54
CA SER A 577 14.06 -3.93 -9.78
C SER A 577 14.11 -4.93 -10.95
N GLU A 578 14.77 -6.08 -10.81
CA GLU A 578 14.97 -7.04 -11.91
C GLU A 578 14.62 -8.48 -11.49
N GLY A 579 13.34 -8.84 -11.57
CA GLY A 579 12.86 -10.23 -11.52
C GLY A 579 12.88 -10.91 -10.13
N PRO A 580 12.24 -12.09 -10.01
CA PRO A 580 11.99 -12.73 -8.70
C PRO A 580 13.20 -13.47 -8.11
N TYR A 581 14.27 -13.68 -8.88
CA TYR A 581 15.48 -14.36 -8.40
C TYR A 581 16.75 -13.72 -8.96
N TRP A 582 17.43 -13.02 -8.06
CA TRP A 582 18.81 -12.53 -8.07
C TRP A 582 19.70 -13.10 -9.18
N ALA A 583 20.03 -12.25 -10.15
CA ALA A 583 21.09 -12.48 -11.11
C ALA A 583 22.13 -11.34 -10.99
N ASP A 584 23.37 -11.71 -10.67
CA ASP A 584 24.62 -10.93 -10.73
C ASP A 584 24.93 -9.96 -9.53
N GLY A 585 25.55 -10.50 -8.47
CA GLY A 585 26.12 -9.79 -7.30
C GLY A 585 26.98 -10.70 -6.37
N TYR A 586 27.47 -10.25 -5.19
CA TYR A 586 28.05 -11.13 -4.13
C TYR A 586 27.31 -11.15 -2.76
N GLY A 587 26.76 -12.29 -2.30
CA GLY A 587 25.91 -12.41 -1.10
C GLY A 587 26.02 -13.79 -0.39
N ILE A 588 25.23 -14.05 0.67
CA ILE A 588 25.33 -15.30 1.45
C ILE A 588 24.18 -16.26 1.13
N LYS A 589 24.52 -17.52 0.81
CA LYS A 589 23.56 -18.62 0.74
C LYS A 589 23.55 -19.46 2.02
N LEU A 590 22.36 -19.75 2.54
CA LEU A 590 22.18 -20.77 3.58
C LEU A 590 22.42 -22.17 2.98
N VAL A 591 23.24 -22.98 3.62
CA VAL A 591 23.44 -24.38 3.23
C VAL A 591 22.46 -25.26 4.00
N GLU A 592 21.39 -25.71 3.35
CA GLU A 592 20.59 -26.82 3.85
C GLU A 592 21.43 -28.11 3.85
N ASN A 593 21.36 -28.89 4.94
CA ASN A 593 21.95 -30.24 5.08
C ASN A 593 20.90 -31.32 4.85
#